data_AF-A0A5C6JTT4-F1
#
_entry.id   AF-A0A5C6JTT4-F1
#
_cell.length_a   1.000
_cell.length_b   1.000
_cell.length_c   1.000
_cell.angle_alpha   90.00
_cell.angle_beta   90.00
_cell.angle_gamma   90.00
#
_symmetry.space_group_name_H-M   'P 1'
#
loop_
_entity.id
_entity.type
_entity.pdbx_description
1 polymer ?
#
loop_
_entity_poly.entity_id
_entity_poly.type
_entity_poly.pdbx_seq_one_letter_code
_entity_poly.pdbx_strand_id
1 'polypeptide(L)' 'MNDFRRIADRIAADIAGGRLRPGQRLPPQRAFARRHGLAPSTAGRVYAELVRRGLV' A
#
# COMPACT_ATOMS: atom_id res chain seq x y z
N MET A 1 6.37 -4.47 17.08
CA MET A 1 7.05 -3.84 15.93
C MET A 1 6.78 -4.62 14.63
N ASN A 2 5.52 -4.89 14.27
CA ASN A 2 5.20 -5.61 13.01
C ASN A 2 3.83 -5.23 12.38
N ASP A 3 3.16 -4.19 12.87
CA ASP A 3 1.79 -3.83 12.48
C ASP A 3 1.66 -3.39 11.02
N PHE A 4 2.69 -2.75 10.46
CA PHE A 4 2.65 -2.29 9.08
C PHE A 4 2.60 -3.44 8.06
N ARG A 5 3.12 -4.62 8.41
CA ARG A 5 3.20 -5.76 7.50
C ARG A 5 1.82 -6.37 7.29
N ARG A 6 1.03 -6.51 8.36
CA ARG A 6 -0.40 -6.89 8.28
C ARG A 6 -1.22 -5.88 7.47
N ILE A 7 -0.94 -4.59 7.64
CA ILE A 7 -1.58 -3.53 6.84
C ILE A 7 -1.20 -3.68 5.36
N ALA A 8 0.07 -3.92 5.06
CA ALA A 8 0.54 -4.16 3.70
C ALA A 8 -0.07 -5.43 3.09
N ASP A 9 -0.22 -6.52 3.86
CA ASP A 9 -0.88 -7.75 3.40
C ASP A 9 -2.35 -7.50 3.05
N ARG A 10 -3.08 -6.77 3.90
CA ARG A 10 -4.48 -6.42 3.64
C ARG A 10 -4.63 -5.53 2.40
N ILE A 11 -3.75 -4.54 2.26
CA ILE A 11 -3.77 -3.65 1.09
C ILE A 11 -3.35 -4.41 -0.17
N ALA A 12 -2.37 -5.31 -0.08
CA ALA A 12 -1.98 -6.18 -1.19
C ALA A 12 -3.15 -7.06 -1.66
N ALA A 13 -3.91 -7.64 -0.73
CA ALA A 13 -5.12 -8.42 -1.04
C ALA A 13 -6.20 -7.55 -1.72
N ASP A 14 -6.41 -6.33 -1.24
CA ASP A 14 -7.34 -5.35 -1.85
C ASP A 14 -6.91 -4.95 -3.27
N ILE A 15 -5.61 -4.84 -3.51
CA ILE A 15 -5.00 -4.55 -4.82
C ILE A 15 -5.20 -5.75 -5.76
N ALA A 16 -4.83 -6.95 -5.31
CA ALA A 16 -4.94 -8.20 -6.08
C ALA A 16 -6.41 -8.59 -6.39
N GLY A 17 -7.34 -8.23 -5.50
CA GLY A 17 -8.78 -8.46 -5.66
C GLY A 17 -9.47 -7.63 -6.76
N GLY A 18 -8.70 -6.93 -7.61
CA GLY A 18 -9.22 -6.34 -8.85
C GLY A 18 -9.57 -4.86 -8.78
N ARG A 19 -9.14 -4.12 -7.74
CA ARG A 19 -9.33 -2.66 -7.69
C ARG A 19 -8.20 -1.84 -8.32
N LEU A 20 -7.03 -2.43 -8.57
CA LEU A 20 -5.98 -1.81 -9.37
C LEU A 20 -5.75 -2.64 -10.62
N ARG A 21 -5.95 -2.03 -11.79
CA ARG A 21 -5.56 -2.66 -13.05
C ARG A 21 -4.03 -2.71 -13.12
N PRO A 22 -3.41 -3.76 -13.70
CA PRO A 22 -2.00 -3.76 -14.05
C PRO A 22 -1.65 -2.45 -14.80
N GLY A 23 -0.68 -1.70 -14.30
CA GLY A 23 -0.29 -0.39 -14.86
C GLY A 23 -1.01 0.83 -14.26
N GLN A 24 -1.98 0.64 -13.36
CA GLN A 24 -2.58 1.75 -12.62
C GLN A 24 -1.63 2.16 -11.49
N ARG A 25 -0.90 3.26 -11.70
CA ARG A 25 0.00 3.84 -10.70
C ARG A 25 -0.70 4.02 -9.35
N LEU A 26 -0.01 3.62 -8.28
CA LEU A 26 -0.41 4.00 -6.92
C LEU A 26 -0.58 5.52 -6.81
N PRO A 27 -1.52 5.99 -5.97
CA PRO A 27 -1.52 7.38 -5.54
C PRO A 27 -0.17 7.76 -4.93
N PRO A 28 0.26 9.03 -5.02
CA PRO A 28 1.41 9.53 -4.28
C PRO A 28 1.34 9.14 -2.80
N GLN A 29 2.47 8.82 -2.16
CA GLN A 29 2.51 8.32 -0.77
C GLN A 29 1.65 9.12 0.22
N ARG A 30 1.62 10.44 0.10
CA ARG A 30 0.77 11.31 0.93
C ARG A 30 -0.73 11.07 0.69
N ALA A 31 -1.14 10.93 -0.56
CA ALA A 31 -2.52 10.64 -0.91
C ALA A 31 -2.91 9.22 -0.49
N PHE A 32 -1.99 8.26 -0.63
CA PHE A 32 -2.15 6.89 -0.13
C PHE A 32 -2.33 6.87 1.39
N ALA A 33 -1.46 7.57 2.13
CA ALA A 33 -1.56 7.70 3.59
C ALA A 33 -2.93 8.25 4.01
N ARG A 34 -3.39 9.32 3.36
CA ARG A 34 -4.71 9.92 3.61
C ARG A 34 -5.86 8.97 3.29
N ARG A 35 -5.82 8.29 2.14
CA ARG A 35 -6.86 7.35 1.72
C ARG A 35 -7.01 6.16 2.66
N HIS A 36 -5.90 5.70 3.24
CA HIS A 36 -5.87 4.54 4.14
C HIS A 36 -5.82 4.91 5.63
N GLY A 37 -5.92 6.20 5.99
CA GLY A 37 -5.87 6.67 7.39
C GLY A 37 -4.55 6.34 8.10
N LEU A 38 -3.44 6.26 7.36
CA LEU A 38 -2.14 5.85 7.89
C LEU A 38 -1.30 7.06 8.28
N ALA A 39 -0.55 6.93 9.37
CA ALA A 39 0.55 7.84 9.67
C ALA A 39 1.58 7.84 8.50
N PRO A 40 2.21 8.98 8.15
CA PRO A 40 3.12 9.07 7.00
C PRO A 40 4.27 8.04 7.03
N SER A 41 4.82 7.79 8.21
CA SER A 41 5.88 6.81 8.44
C SER A 41 5.41 5.37 8.21
N THR A 42 4.21 5.02 8.65
CA THR A 42 3.60 3.70 8.38
C THR A 42 3.25 3.54 6.91
N ALA A 43 2.68 4.59 6.29
CA ALA A 43 2.36 4.60 4.87
C ALA A 43 3.61 4.39 4.00
N GLY A 44 4.73 5.02 4.34
CA GLY A 44 6.00 4.82 3.64
C GLY A 44 6.50 3.37 3.70
N ARG A 45 6.41 2.73 4.89
CA ARG A 45 6.79 1.31 5.05
C ARG A 45 5.88 0.37 4.28
N VAL A 46 4.57 0.61 4.31
CA VAL A 46 3.58 -0.16 3.54
C VAL A 46 3.84 0.02 2.04
N TYR A 47 4.06 1.25 1.58
CA TYR A 47 4.32 1.55 0.18
C TYR A 47 5.59 0.85 -0.32
N ALA A 48 6.67 0.92 0.45
CA ALA A 48 7.92 0.22 0.13
C ALA A 48 7.72 -1.30 0.04
N GLU A 49 6.91 -1.88 0.94
CA GLU A 49 6.62 -3.32 0.92
C GLU A 49 5.77 -3.72 -0.30
N LEU A 50 4.82 -2.89 -0.73
CA LEU A 50 4.02 -3.14 -1.94
C LEU A 50 4.89 -3.10 -3.21
N VAL A 51 5.79 -2.11 -3.32
CA VAL A 51 6.76 -2.01 -4.43
C VAL A 51 7.71 -3.22 -4.43
N ARG A 52 8.22 -3.60 -3.25
CA ARG A 52 9.10 -4.78 -3.10
C ARG A 52 8.42 -6.08 -3.58
N ARG A 53 7.09 -6.16 -3.47
CA ARG A 53 6.28 -7.30 -3.91
C ARG A 53 5.88 -7.22 -5.39
N GLY A 54 6.25 -6.15 -6.10
CA GLY A 54 5.90 -5.96 -7.51
C GLY A 54 4.41 -5.74 -7.77
N LEU A 55 3.67 -5.31 -6.75
CA LEU A 55 2.22 -5.09 -6.87
C LEU A 55 1.89 -3.74 -7.51
N VAL A 56 2.86 -2.82 -7.57
CA VAL A 56 2.71 -1.38 -7.85
C VAL A 56 3.97 -0.75 -8.40
#